data_AF-A0A6J6YX99-F1
#
_entry.id   AF-A0A6J6YX99-F1
#
_cell.length_a   1.000
_cell.length_b   1.000
_cell.length_c   1.000
_cell.angle_alpha   90.00
_cell.angle_beta   90.00
_cell.angle_gamma   90.00
#
_symmetry.space_group_name_H-M   'P 1'
#
loop_
_entity.id
_entity.type
_entity.pdbx_description
1 polymer ?
#
loop_
_entity_poly.entity_id
_entity_poly.type
_entity_poly.pdbx_seq_one_letter_code
_entity_poly.pdbx_strand_id
1 'polypeptide(L)'
;MGTNGVVGVLSLACLPAGTDQDAAQLLEPLCLALGAFLDRKQEHLLVDQLRAECSQAQSEFAVLAQTVEEIVVITDNQGVVRFVNRFAQRTLGVTSADLGPKSALNRLLGLDFQDFGSLQAQPHGSLADQAEREWQIAVPRRDGELSLRMKSRVLRDKFGNQNGALHVGTPASDENATARSRRHVERVQYQLDEVTLREGELRLLTEMFSYVMVADNVRAALTVVAAYAPRLLSDGNVVLHRIRSDSARSTIEAKAEDFGDSVAATDCWAVRTGHIHLNLPERATRCSHAGTSAPSICAPLIDGEKVLAVLTIDVSAEEAQQLAKRVSFVEGMIFQMTLALNNLRLRLSLSDQALTDPLTAVGNRRRAAEALDAAYEACLEDKQSFALLMADIDLFKQVNDTYGHDVGDRVLKQVASTLTASVRESDAVARVGGEEFLIVLRNISAADAERVAEQIRSRVESCEGENLPKCTISIGLLHVADCFTDLEALTPLVDSALYRAKSTGRNRVSVVQTSPIDSKLKNPAAESFDSAGPSELKGKSLAP
;
A
#
# COMPACT_ATOMS: atom_id res chain seq x y z
N MET A 1 -0.42 23.87 -29.28
CA MET A 1 0.54 23.26 -30.23
C MET A 1 1.12 22.04 -29.54
N GLY A 2 0.97 20.81 -29.99
CA GLY A 2 0.29 20.23 -31.14
C GLY A 2 0.13 18.73 -30.89
N THR A 3 -0.90 18.17 -31.51
CA THR A 3 -1.39 16.78 -31.50
C THR A 3 -0.38 15.74 -32.07
N ASN A 4 0.93 15.98 -31.97
CA ASN A 4 1.96 15.19 -32.65
C ASN A 4 2.40 13.92 -31.90
N GLY A 5 2.00 13.72 -30.64
CA GLY A 5 2.36 12.50 -29.88
C GLY A 5 1.59 11.25 -30.30
N VAL A 6 0.32 11.39 -30.68
CA VAL A 6 -0.57 10.26 -31.02
C VAL A 6 -0.35 9.76 -32.45
N VAL A 7 0.09 10.65 -33.35
CA VAL A 7 0.27 10.33 -34.78
C VAL A 7 1.54 9.51 -35.03
N GLY A 8 2.57 9.60 -34.17
CA GLY A 8 3.79 8.80 -34.29
C GLY A 8 3.60 7.31 -33.94
N VAL A 9 2.75 7.01 -32.95
CA VAL A 9 2.50 5.64 -32.46
C VAL A 9 1.72 4.80 -33.48
N LEU A 10 0.82 5.42 -34.24
CA LEU A 10 0.00 4.74 -35.26
C LEU A 10 0.81 4.27 -36.49
N SER A 11 2.02 4.80 -36.72
CA SER A 11 2.87 4.43 -37.87
C SER A 11 3.75 3.19 -37.63
N LEU A 12 3.79 2.64 -36.42
CA LEU A 12 4.65 1.50 -36.05
C LEU A 12 4.03 0.12 -36.35
N ALA A 13 2.81 0.08 -36.90
CA ALA A 13 2.03 -1.14 -37.09
C ALA A 13 2.52 -2.07 -38.24
N CYS A 14 3.65 -1.79 -38.90
CA CYS A 14 4.07 -2.52 -40.10
C CYS A 14 5.58 -2.82 -40.24
N LEU A 15 6.40 -2.70 -39.18
CA LEU A 15 7.83 -3.03 -39.28
C LEU A 15 8.05 -4.55 -39.11
N PRO A 16 8.79 -5.22 -40.01
CA PRO A 16 9.12 -6.64 -39.87
C PRO A 16 10.07 -6.86 -38.67
N ALA A 17 9.82 -7.91 -37.90
CA ALA A 17 10.62 -8.25 -36.72
C ALA A 17 11.98 -8.82 -37.12
N GLY A 18 13.08 -8.12 -36.81
CA GLY A 18 14.38 -8.77 -36.75
C GLY A 18 15.58 -7.84 -36.70
N THR A 19 15.85 -7.20 -35.56
CA THR A 19 17.17 -6.82 -34.99
C THR A 19 16.98 -5.90 -33.75
N ASP A 20 18.01 -5.70 -32.93
CA ASP A 20 18.01 -4.74 -31.80
C ASP A 20 17.74 -3.28 -32.24
N GLN A 21 18.01 -2.94 -33.51
CA GLN A 21 17.66 -1.64 -34.10
C GLN A 21 16.15 -1.43 -34.29
N ASP A 22 15.39 -2.50 -34.51
CA ASP A 22 13.93 -2.43 -34.64
C ASP A 22 13.28 -2.12 -33.28
N ALA A 23 13.83 -2.68 -32.19
CA ALA A 23 13.38 -2.41 -30.84
C ALA A 23 13.62 -0.94 -30.43
N ALA A 24 14.75 -0.34 -30.85
CA ALA A 24 15.03 1.08 -30.64
C ALA A 24 13.99 2.00 -31.29
N GLN A 25 13.60 1.71 -32.55
CA GLN A 25 12.59 2.48 -33.27
C GLN A 25 11.19 2.34 -32.65
N LEU A 26 10.91 1.23 -31.96
CA LEU A 26 9.64 0.98 -31.26
C LEU A 26 9.58 1.63 -29.87
N LEU A 27 10.69 1.63 -29.14
CA LEU A 27 10.74 2.09 -27.75
C LEU A 27 11.01 3.59 -27.60
N GLU A 28 11.68 4.22 -28.56
CA GLU A 28 11.95 5.66 -28.51
C GLU A 28 10.66 6.51 -28.48
N PRO A 29 9.63 6.24 -29.31
CA PRO A 29 8.32 6.90 -29.19
C PRO A 29 7.64 6.63 -27.85
N LEU A 30 7.75 5.42 -27.32
CA LEU A 30 7.23 5.06 -26.00
C LEU A 30 7.90 5.90 -24.90
N CYS A 31 9.23 6.04 -24.92
CA CYS A 31 9.95 6.86 -23.94
C CYS A 31 9.67 8.36 -24.07
N LEU A 32 9.51 8.87 -25.29
CA LEU A 32 9.11 10.25 -25.53
C LEU A 32 7.69 10.52 -25.02
N ALA A 33 6.75 9.60 -25.27
CA ALA A 33 5.38 9.69 -24.77
C ALA A 33 5.38 9.67 -23.23
N LEU A 34 6.04 8.67 -22.65
CA LEU A 34 6.22 8.47 -21.22
C LEU A 34 6.84 9.71 -20.53
N GLY A 35 7.90 10.28 -21.12
CA GLY A 35 8.54 11.51 -20.62
C GLY A 35 7.58 12.70 -20.67
N ALA A 36 6.93 12.92 -21.81
CA ALA A 36 5.96 14.00 -21.98
C ALA A 36 4.72 13.84 -21.08
N PHE A 37 4.38 12.61 -20.67
CA PHE A 37 3.30 12.33 -19.74
C PHE A 37 3.69 12.67 -18.30
N LEU A 38 4.87 12.27 -17.83
CA LEU A 38 5.36 12.65 -16.49
C LEU A 38 5.51 14.17 -16.33
N ASP A 39 5.87 14.88 -17.40
CA ASP A 39 5.98 16.35 -17.39
C ASP A 39 4.60 17.04 -17.38
N ARG A 40 3.58 16.37 -17.96
CA ARG A 40 2.19 16.83 -17.91
C ARG A 40 1.62 16.44 -16.56
N LYS A 41 1.60 17.37 -15.61
CA LYS A 41 0.80 17.32 -14.37
C LYS A 41 -0.72 17.20 -14.65
N GLN A 42 -1.17 16.19 -15.39
CA GLN A 42 -2.56 16.00 -15.79
C GLN A 42 -3.22 14.85 -15.03
N GLU A 43 -4.36 15.18 -14.43
CA GLU A 43 -5.26 14.35 -13.61
C GLU A 43 -6.05 13.32 -14.43
N HIS A 44 -5.41 12.54 -15.30
CA HIS A 44 -6.09 11.36 -15.81
C HIS A 44 -6.05 10.27 -14.74
N LEU A 45 -7.19 10.07 -14.04
CA LEU A 45 -7.41 8.88 -13.22
C LEU A 45 -7.35 7.67 -14.17
N LEU A 46 -6.17 7.04 -14.27
CA LEU A 46 -5.97 5.81 -15.05
C LEU A 46 -7.03 4.77 -14.75
N VAL A 47 -7.49 4.70 -13.49
CA VAL A 47 -8.58 3.81 -13.06
C VAL A 47 -9.85 4.08 -13.86
N ASP A 48 -10.23 5.33 -14.08
CA ASP A 48 -11.42 5.69 -14.83
C ASP A 48 -11.22 5.49 -16.33
N GLN A 49 -10.02 5.74 -16.84
CA GLN A 49 -9.66 5.40 -18.23
C GLN A 49 -9.74 3.89 -18.47
N LEU A 50 -9.16 3.06 -17.59
CA LEU A 50 -9.21 1.61 -17.69
C LEU A 50 -10.62 1.07 -17.51
N ARG A 51 -11.44 1.67 -16.64
CA ARG A 51 -12.87 1.35 -16.54
C ARG A 51 -13.60 1.65 -17.86
N ALA A 52 -13.32 2.79 -18.49
CA ALA A 52 -13.90 3.15 -19.77
C ALA A 52 -13.45 2.20 -20.89
N GLU A 53 -12.15 1.90 -20.98
CA GLU A 53 -11.60 0.93 -21.94
C GLU A 53 -12.17 -0.48 -21.73
N CYS A 54 -12.30 -0.92 -20.47
CA CYS A 54 -12.91 -2.20 -20.12
C CYS A 54 -14.41 -2.24 -20.52
N SER A 55 -15.15 -1.18 -20.24
CA SER A 55 -16.57 -1.05 -20.62
C SER A 55 -16.75 -1.03 -22.15
N GLN A 56 -15.84 -0.35 -22.86
CA GLN A 56 -15.83 -0.33 -24.32
C GLN A 56 -15.55 -1.72 -24.89
N ALA A 57 -14.50 -2.40 -24.43
CA ALA A 57 -14.15 -3.75 -24.86
C ALA A 57 -15.29 -4.75 -24.61
N GLN A 58 -15.94 -4.66 -23.44
CA GLN A 58 -17.13 -5.47 -23.12
C GLN A 58 -18.28 -5.21 -24.08
N SER A 59 -18.51 -3.94 -24.45
CA SER A 59 -19.55 -3.54 -25.39
C SER A 59 -19.26 -4.04 -26.81
N GLU A 60 -18.03 -3.90 -27.28
CA GLU A 60 -17.58 -4.40 -28.59
C GLU A 60 -17.70 -5.93 -28.68
N PHE A 61 -17.26 -6.64 -27.64
CA PHE A 61 -17.45 -8.07 -27.52
C PHE A 61 -18.94 -8.45 -27.56
N ALA A 62 -19.79 -7.76 -26.78
CA ALA A 62 -21.22 -8.06 -26.71
C ALA A 62 -21.90 -7.88 -28.07
N VAL A 63 -21.59 -6.79 -28.80
CA VAL A 63 -22.11 -6.57 -30.15
C VAL A 63 -21.64 -7.67 -31.09
N LEU A 64 -20.34 -7.94 -31.13
CA LEU A 64 -19.76 -8.96 -32.02
C LEU A 64 -20.39 -10.33 -31.74
N ALA A 65 -20.33 -10.81 -30.50
CA ALA A 65 -20.83 -12.14 -30.12
C ALA A 65 -22.32 -12.32 -30.40
N GLN A 66 -23.12 -11.25 -30.34
CA GLN A 66 -24.55 -11.27 -30.67
C GLN A 66 -24.85 -11.32 -32.18
N THR A 67 -23.91 -10.90 -33.02
CA THR A 67 -24.07 -10.87 -34.49
C THR A 67 -23.65 -12.14 -35.20
N VAL A 68 -22.83 -12.97 -34.56
CA VAL A 68 -22.31 -14.22 -35.11
C VAL A 68 -23.42 -15.28 -35.19
N GLU A 69 -23.44 -16.06 -36.28
CA GLU A 69 -24.45 -17.11 -36.57
C GLU A 69 -23.99 -18.49 -36.08
N GLU A 70 -23.22 -18.49 -35.01
CA GLU A 70 -22.72 -19.67 -34.32
C GLU A 70 -23.21 -19.62 -32.88
N ILE A 71 -23.37 -20.79 -32.27
CA ILE A 71 -23.77 -20.88 -30.87
C ILE A 71 -22.58 -20.40 -30.05
N VAL A 72 -22.72 -19.29 -29.33
CA VAL A 72 -21.68 -18.79 -28.40
C VAL A 72 -22.24 -18.83 -26.98
N VAL A 73 -21.58 -19.58 -26.12
CA VAL A 73 -21.93 -19.74 -24.70
C VAL A 73 -20.67 -19.53 -23.87
N ILE A 74 -20.74 -18.70 -22.83
CA ILE A 74 -19.65 -18.54 -21.85
C ILE A 74 -20.12 -19.02 -20.49
N THR A 75 -19.30 -19.82 -19.83
CA THR A 75 -19.49 -20.29 -18.46
C THR A 75 -18.41 -19.72 -17.53
N ASP A 76 -18.73 -19.59 -16.24
CA ASP A 76 -17.73 -19.30 -15.21
C ASP A 76 -16.97 -20.57 -14.76
N ASN A 77 -16.07 -20.43 -13.79
CA ASN A 77 -15.27 -21.53 -13.25
C ASN A 77 -16.07 -22.61 -12.49
N GLN A 78 -17.37 -22.39 -12.23
CA GLN A 78 -18.29 -23.37 -11.66
C GLN A 78 -19.18 -24.00 -12.76
N GLY A 79 -18.92 -23.70 -14.03
CA GLY A 79 -19.72 -24.14 -15.17
C GLY A 79 -21.05 -23.41 -15.28
N VAL A 80 -21.29 -22.32 -14.54
CA VAL A 80 -22.55 -21.56 -14.63
C VAL A 80 -22.51 -20.68 -15.87
N VAL A 81 -23.54 -20.79 -16.71
CA VAL A 81 -23.65 -19.97 -17.93
C VAL A 81 -23.82 -18.50 -17.57
N ARG A 82 -22.87 -17.67 -18.03
CA ARG A 82 -22.85 -16.22 -17.85
C ARG A 82 -23.26 -15.45 -19.11
N PHE A 83 -23.09 -16.06 -20.29
CA PHE A 83 -23.47 -15.43 -21.57
C PHE A 83 -23.97 -16.47 -22.57
N VAL A 84 -24.99 -16.09 -23.34
CA VAL A 84 -25.52 -16.84 -24.50
C VAL A 84 -25.92 -15.84 -25.56
N ASN A 85 -25.47 -16.05 -26.81
CA ASN A 85 -25.84 -15.17 -27.91
C ASN A 85 -27.24 -15.44 -28.49
N ARG A 86 -27.77 -14.49 -29.28
CA ARG A 86 -29.11 -14.58 -29.90
C ARG A 86 -29.25 -15.77 -30.85
N PHE A 87 -28.17 -16.17 -31.53
CA PHE A 87 -28.19 -17.36 -32.38
C PHE A 87 -28.42 -18.63 -31.55
N ALA A 88 -27.67 -18.80 -30.45
CA ALA A 88 -27.87 -19.90 -29.52
C ALA A 88 -29.27 -19.91 -28.90
N GLN A 89 -29.80 -18.75 -28.49
CA GLN A 89 -31.18 -18.65 -27.95
C GLN A 89 -32.24 -19.14 -28.94
N ARG A 90 -32.18 -18.68 -30.19
CA ARG A 90 -33.11 -19.10 -31.26
C ARG A 90 -32.94 -20.57 -31.63
N THR A 91 -31.69 -21.03 -31.70
CA THR A 91 -31.35 -22.38 -32.15
C THR A 91 -31.69 -23.41 -31.08
N LEU A 92 -31.33 -23.16 -29.82
CA LEU A 92 -31.56 -24.09 -28.71
C LEU A 92 -32.93 -23.91 -28.04
N GLY A 93 -33.68 -22.85 -28.39
CA GLY A 93 -35.00 -22.58 -27.81
C GLY A 93 -34.96 -22.16 -26.34
N VAL A 94 -33.87 -21.49 -25.93
CA VAL A 94 -33.55 -21.12 -24.56
C VAL A 94 -33.64 -19.60 -24.38
N THR A 95 -34.12 -19.17 -23.22
CA THR A 95 -34.27 -17.75 -22.89
C THR A 95 -33.23 -17.31 -21.87
N SER A 96 -33.02 -16.01 -21.72
CA SER A 96 -32.15 -15.47 -20.66
C SER A 96 -32.63 -15.78 -19.24
N ALA A 97 -33.90 -16.19 -19.07
CA ALA A 97 -34.46 -16.64 -17.80
C ALA A 97 -34.03 -18.08 -17.44
N ASP A 98 -33.47 -18.84 -18.38
CA ASP A 98 -32.98 -20.20 -18.19
C ASP A 98 -31.50 -20.24 -17.74
N LEU A 99 -30.91 -19.09 -17.41
CA LEU A 99 -29.51 -18.91 -16.99
C LEU A 99 -29.38 -18.96 -15.45
N GLY A 100 -28.33 -19.63 -14.94
CA GLY A 100 -28.08 -19.76 -13.49
C GLY A 100 -27.45 -21.11 -13.10
N PRO A 101 -27.12 -21.32 -11.81
CA PRO A 101 -26.61 -22.60 -11.34
C PRO A 101 -27.63 -23.71 -11.59
N LYS A 102 -27.23 -24.78 -12.31
CA LYS A 102 -28.10 -25.86 -12.83
C LYS A 102 -29.05 -25.44 -13.98
N SER A 103 -28.63 -24.50 -14.83
CA SER A 103 -29.37 -24.10 -16.04
C SER A 103 -29.82 -25.32 -16.86
N ALA A 104 -31.02 -25.24 -17.46
CA ALA A 104 -31.46 -26.24 -18.43
C ALA A 104 -30.46 -26.34 -19.60
N LEU A 105 -29.77 -25.24 -19.89
CA LEU A 105 -28.71 -25.17 -20.90
C LEU A 105 -27.51 -26.08 -20.61
N ASN A 106 -27.05 -26.16 -19.35
CA ASN A 106 -25.93 -27.04 -19.00
C ASN A 106 -26.28 -28.51 -19.24
N ARG A 107 -27.51 -28.92 -18.90
CA ARG A 107 -27.99 -30.28 -19.15
C ARG A 107 -28.20 -30.53 -20.65
N LEU A 108 -28.76 -29.54 -21.36
CA LEU A 108 -29.02 -29.61 -22.80
C LEU A 108 -27.74 -29.74 -23.62
N LEU A 109 -26.68 -29.07 -23.19
CA LEU A 109 -25.37 -29.08 -23.82
C LEU A 109 -24.37 -30.04 -23.14
N GLY A 110 -24.77 -30.86 -22.16
CA GLY A 110 -23.85 -31.76 -21.46
C GLY A 110 -22.59 -31.07 -20.89
N LEU A 111 -22.71 -29.82 -20.43
CA LEU A 111 -21.58 -29.00 -19.94
C LEU A 111 -21.26 -29.28 -18.46
N ASP A 112 -21.46 -30.51 -17.98
CA ASP A 112 -21.19 -30.87 -16.59
C ASP A 112 -19.68 -30.84 -16.29
N PHE A 113 -19.30 -30.01 -15.31
CA PHE A 113 -17.92 -29.57 -15.09
C PHE A 113 -16.95 -30.69 -14.67
N GLN A 114 -17.44 -31.82 -14.13
CA GLN A 114 -16.59 -32.92 -13.63
C GLN A 114 -15.72 -33.56 -14.73
N ASP A 115 -16.11 -33.45 -16.00
CA ASP A 115 -15.31 -33.97 -17.13
C ASP A 115 -14.14 -33.06 -17.53
N PHE A 116 -14.16 -31.78 -17.14
CA PHE A 116 -13.19 -30.78 -17.61
C PHE A 116 -12.00 -30.56 -16.68
N GLY A 117 -12.04 -31.08 -15.45
CA GLY A 117 -10.86 -31.17 -14.58
C GLY A 117 -9.72 -31.98 -15.19
N SER A 118 -10.00 -32.75 -16.24
CA SER A 118 -9.04 -33.56 -17.01
C SER A 118 -8.30 -32.81 -18.14
N LEU A 119 -8.69 -31.58 -18.50
CA LEU A 119 -7.95 -30.73 -19.47
C LEU A 119 -6.71 -30.05 -18.84
N GLN A 120 -6.04 -30.74 -17.93
CA GLN A 120 -4.73 -30.32 -17.40
C GLN A 120 -3.65 -30.59 -18.46
N ALA A 121 -3.43 -29.62 -19.36
CA ALA A 121 -2.20 -29.54 -20.13
C ALA A 121 -1.10 -28.83 -19.30
N GLN A 122 0.14 -29.25 -19.51
CA GLN A 122 1.30 -29.15 -18.61
C GLN A 122 1.70 -27.72 -18.17
N PRO A 123 2.43 -27.57 -17.04
CA PRO A 123 2.76 -26.26 -16.45
C PRO A 123 3.81 -25.43 -17.19
N HIS A 124 4.36 -25.91 -18.31
CA HIS A 124 5.50 -25.26 -18.97
C HIS A 124 5.36 -25.32 -20.49
N GLY A 125 4.71 -24.31 -21.06
CA GLY A 125 4.63 -24.07 -22.49
C GLY A 125 4.15 -22.65 -22.72
N SER A 126 4.63 -21.99 -23.77
CA SER A 126 4.23 -20.62 -24.13
C SER A 126 2.71 -20.49 -24.26
N LEU A 127 2.19 -19.26 -24.26
CA LEU A 127 0.78 -18.85 -24.43
C LEU A 127 -0.01 -19.55 -25.58
N ALA A 128 0.63 -20.41 -26.38
CA ALA A 128 0.11 -21.09 -27.54
C ALA A 128 -0.55 -22.47 -27.29
N ASP A 129 -0.28 -23.19 -26.18
CA ASP A 129 -0.91 -24.50 -25.94
C ASP A 129 -2.25 -24.36 -25.19
N GLN A 130 -3.25 -23.86 -25.92
CA GLN A 130 -4.63 -23.79 -25.47
C GLN A 130 -5.30 -25.14 -25.69
N ALA A 131 -5.56 -25.88 -24.62
CA ALA A 131 -6.31 -27.13 -24.68
C ALA A 131 -7.76 -26.86 -25.15
N GLU A 132 -8.01 -26.99 -26.45
CA GLU A 132 -9.35 -26.99 -27.03
C GLU A 132 -9.91 -28.42 -27.07
N ARG A 133 -11.17 -28.59 -26.65
CA ARG A 133 -11.89 -29.86 -26.77
C ARG A 133 -12.96 -29.73 -27.83
N GLU A 134 -12.89 -30.59 -28.85
CA GLU A 134 -13.97 -30.76 -29.83
C GLU A 134 -14.81 -31.99 -29.49
N TRP A 135 -16.13 -31.86 -29.64
CA TRP A 135 -17.07 -32.95 -29.41
C TRP A 135 -18.36 -32.71 -30.20
N GLN A 136 -19.18 -33.74 -30.32
CA GLN A 136 -20.48 -33.64 -30.98
C GLN A 136 -21.59 -33.97 -29.98
N ILE A 137 -22.71 -33.28 -30.13
CA ILE A 137 -23.90 -33.51 -29.33
C ILE A 137 -25.15 -33.40 -30.17
N ALA A 138 -26.09 -34.27 -29.89
CA ALA A 138 -27.42 -34.21 -30.45
C ALA A 138 -28.35 -33.55 -29.43
N VAL A 139 -28.92 -32.41 -29.81
CA VAL A 139 -29.76 -31.60 -28.94
C VAL A 139 -31.23 -31.82 -29.34
N PRO A 140 -32.09 -32.27 -28.41
CA PRO A 140 -33.52 -32.42 -28.68
C PRO A 140 -34.18 -31.06 -28.82
N ARG A 141 -34.93 -30.86 -29.91
CA ARG A 141 -35.75 -29.66 -30.18
C ARG A 141 -37.21 -30.06 -30.37
N ARG A 142 -38.10 -29.05 -30.39
CA ARG A 142 -39.54 -29.27 -30.65
C ARG A 142 -39.83 -29.78 -32.06
N ASP A 143 -38.93 -29.53 -33.01
CA ASP A 143 -39.03 -29.84 -34.44
C ASP A 143 -38.17 -31.05 -34.89
N GLY A 144 -37.44 -31.70 -33.97
CA GLY A 144 -36.56 -32.83 -34.27
C GLY A 144 -35.30 -32.83 -33.41
N GLU A 145 -34.26 -33.53 -33.86
CA GLU A 145 -32.95 -33.58 -33.20
C GLU A 145 -31.91 -32.79 -34.00
N LEU A 146 -31.19 -31.89 -33.34
CA LEU A 146 -30.14 -31.07 -33.97
C LEU A 146 -28.76 -31.58 -33.56
N SER A 147 -27.99 -32.06 -34.54
CA SER A 147 -26.58 -32.41 -34.32
C SER A 147 -25.70 -31.16 -34.37
N LEU A 148 -24.96 -30.91 -33.29
CA LEU A 148 -24.03 -29.81 -33.14
C LEU A 148 -22.60 -30.35 -32.99
N ARG A 149 -21.66 -29.70 -33.68
CA ARG A 149 -20.23 -29.79 -33.39
C ARG A 149 -19.87 -28.65 -32.45
N MET A 150 -19.40 -29.02 -31.27
CA MET A 150 -19.04 -28.11 -30.19
C MET A 150 -17.52 -28.04 -30.04
N LYS A 151 -16.99 -26.84 -29.86
CA LYS A 151 -15.63 -26.58 -29.43
C LYS A 151 -15.66 -25.87 -28.10
N SER A 152 -14.81 -26.24 -27.16
CA SER A 152 -14.73 -25.61 -25.85
C SER A 152 -13.29 -25.27 -25.53
N ARG A 153 -13.06 -24.03 -25.11
CA ARG A 153 -11.76 -23.51 -24.70
C ARG A 153 -11.86 -22.94 -23.30
N VAL A 154 -10.88 -23.26 -22.46
CA VAL A 154 -10.78 -22.70 -21.11
C VAL A 154 -10.43 -21.21 -21.19
N LEU A 155 -11.20 -20.38 -20.50
CA LEU A 155 -10.89 -18.96 -20.30
C LEU A 155 -10.02 -18.83 -19.06
N ARG A 156 -8.90 -18.15 -19.22
CA ARG A 156 -7.94 -17.92 -18.14
C ARG A 156 -7.87 -16.44 -17.82
N ASP A 157 -7.74 -16.12 -16.55
CA ASP A 157 -7.38 -14.78 -16.13
C ASP A 157 -5.92 -14.46 -16.50
N LYS A 158 -5.50 -13.22 -16.21
CA LYS A 158 -4.14 -12.73 -16.48
C LYS A 158 -3.03 -13.55 -15.79
N PHE A 159 -3.34 -14.36 -14.78
CA PHE A 159 -2.39 -15.23 -14.09
C PHE A 159 -2.39 -16.67 -14.60
N GLY A 160 -3.20 -16.95 -15.62
CA GLY A 160 -3.38 -18.31 -16.12
C GLY A 160 -4.36 -19.14 -15.30
N ASN A 161 -5.00 -18.58 -14.26
CA ASN A 161 -6.03 -19.31 -13.51
C ASN A 161 -7.28 -19.45 -14.36
N GLN A 162 -7.93 -20.62 -14.28
CA GLN A 162 -9.18 -20.84 -14.98
C GLN A 162 -10.30 -19.96 -14.39
N ASN A 163 -10.85 -19.08 -15.21
CA ASN A 163 -11.95 -18.18 -14.86
C ASN A 163 -13.28 -18.58 -15.53
N GLY A 164 -13.24 -19.56 -16.44
CA GLY A 164 -14.43 -20.07 -17.12
C GLY A 164 -14.13 -20.88 -18.37
N ALA A 165 -15.11 -21.00 -19.25
CA ALA A 165 -14.92 -21.59 -20.57
C ALA A 165 -15.80 -20.90 -21.63
N LEU A 166 -15.25 -20.79 -22.84
CA LEU A 166 -15.96 -20.38 -24.03
C LEU A 166 -16.34 -21.64 -24.82
N HIS A 167 -17.63 -21.77 -25.13
CA HIS A 167 -18.18 -22.85 -25.92
C HIS A 167 -18.74 -22.29 -27.22
N VAL A 168 -18.31 -22.88 -28.33
CA VAL A 168 -18.72 -22.50 -29.68
C VAL A 168 -19.34 -23.70 -30.36
N GLY A 169 -20.57 -23.56 -30.85
CA GLY A 169 -21.31 -24.63 -31.51
C GLY A 169 -21.68 -24.28 -32.94
N THR A 170 -21.54 -25.26 -33.83
CA THR A 170 -21.97 -25.16 -35.24
C THR A 170 -22.81 -26.38 -35.62
N PRO A 171 -23.84 -26.24 -36.48
CA PRO A 171 -24.59 -27.40 -36.98
C PRO A 171 -23.66 -28.38 -37.72
N ALA A 172 -23.78 -29.68 -37.43
CA ALA A 172 -22.89 -30.69 -38.00
C ALA A 172 -23.08 -30.90 -39.51
N SER A 173 -24.20 -30.44 -40.08
CA SER A 173 -24.59 -30.63 -41.48
C SER A 173 -24.02 -29.60 -42.46
N ASP A 174 -23.30 -28.57 -41.99
CA ASP A 174 -22.86 -27.44 -42.83
C ASP A 174 -21.33 -27.36 -42.95
N GLU A 175 -20.77 -28.07 -43.95
CA GLU A 175 -19.33 -28.09 -44.21
C GLU A 175 -18.78 -26.75 -44.72
N ASN A 176 -19.59 -25.96 -45.46
CA ASN A 176 -19.19 -24.66 -46.02
C ASN A 176 -19.33 -23.50 -45.01
N ALA A 177 -20.18 -23.63 -43.98
CA ALA A 177 -20.19 -22.72 -42.84
C ALA A 177 -18.86 -22.77 -42.08
N THR A 178 -18.22 -23.93 -41.98
CA THR A 178 -16.99 -24.14 -41.18
C THR A 178 -15.88 -23.12 -41.46
N ALA A 179 -15.67 -22.71 -42.72
CA ALA A 179 -14.59 -21.77 -43.08
C ALA A 179 -14.95 -20.29 -42.81
N ARG A 180 -16.22 -19.90 -43.01
CA ARG A 180 -16.69 -18.53 -42.69
C ARG A 180 -16.87 -18.35 -41.19
N SER A 181 -17.39 -19.37 -40.52
CA SER A 181 -17.58 -19.39 -39.08
C SER A 181 -16.27 -19.32 -38.32
N ARG A 182 -15.21 -19.95 -38.84
CA ARG A 182 -13.89 -19.91 -38.22
C ARG A 182 -13.36 -18.50 -37.99
N ARG A 183 -13.50 -17.58 -38.96
CA ARG A 183 -13.02 -16.19 -38.81
C ARG A 183 -13.84 -15.39 -37.80
N HIS A 184 -15.16 -15.61 -37.75
CA HIS A 184 -16.02 -14.92 -36.79
C HIS A 184 -15.75 -15.39 -35.36
N VAL A 185 -15.59 -16.71 -35.19
CA VAL A 185 -15.24 -17.33 -33.92
C VAL A 185 -13.86 -16.88 -33.43
N GLU A 186 -12.85 -16.89 -34.30
CA GLU A 186 -11.50 -16.39 -33.98
C GLU A 186 -11.55 -14.91 -33.54
N ARG A 187 -12.40 -14.09 -34.18
CA ARG A 187 -12.60 -12.69 -33.78
C ARG A 187 -13.31 -12.54 -32.43
N VAL A 188 -14.30 -13.38 -32.14
CA VAL A 188 -15.00 -13.41 -30.84
C VAL A 188 -14.04 -13.84 -29.73
N GLN A 189 -13.22 -14.85 -29.99
CA GLN A 189 -12.17 -15.30 -29.08
C GLN A 189 -11.18 -14.19 -28.77
N TYR A 190 -10.64 -13.53 -29.80
CA TYR A 190 -9.71 -12.41 -29.64
C TYR A 190 -10.30 -11.29 -28.77
N GLN A 191 -11.54 -10.88 -29.03
CA GLN A 191 -12.21 -9.82 -28.27
C GLN A 191 -12.49 -10.22 -26.82
N LEU A 192 -12.80 -11.50 -26.57
CA LEU A 192 -12.99 -12.00 -25.22
C LEU A 192 -11.67 -12.07 -24.42
N ASP A 193 -10.58 -12.44 -25.08
CA ASP A 193 -9.23 -12.42 -24.49
C ASP A 193 -8.83 -10.98 -24.11
N GLU A 194 -9.13 -9.97 -24.95
CA GLU A 194 -8.91 -8.56 -24.59
C GLU A 194 -9.74 -8.12 -23.38
N VAL A 195 -11.03 -8.43 -23.33
CA VAL A 195 -11.88 -8.11 -22.17
C VAL A 195 -11.31 -8.71 -20.88
N THR A 196 -10.93 -9.99 -20.94
CA THR A 196 -10.40 -10.71 -19.77
C THR A 196 -9.08 -10.11 -19.29
N LEU A 197 -8.21 -9.69 -20.22
CA LEU A 197 -6.97 -8.99 -19.91
C LEU A 197 -7.23 -7.66 -19.20
N ARG A 198 -8.13 -6.81 -19.73
CA ARG A 198 -8.45 -5.49 -19.17
C ARG A 198 -9.10 -5.58 -17.80
N GLU A 199 -10.01 -6.52 -17.59
CA GLU A 199 -10.60 -6.78 -16.27
C GLU A 199 -9.54 -7.21 -15.24
N GLY A 200 -8.61 -8.08 -15.66
CA GLY A 200 -7.50 -8.52 -14.82
C GLY A 200 -6.58 -7.37 -14.41
N GLU A 201 -6.28 -6.46 -15.33
CA GLU A 201 -5.48 -5.24 -15.08
C GLU A 201 -6.15 -4.30 -14.08
N LEU A 202 -7.42 -4.00 -14.30
CA LEU A 202 -8.17 -3.12 -13.40
C LEU A 202 -8.28 -3.71 -11.99
N ARG A 203 -8.45 -5.03 -11.88
CA ARG A 203 -8.50 -5.74 -10.60
C ARG A 203 -7.17 -5.63 -9.86
N LEU A 204 -6.05 -5.98 -10.51
CA LEU A 204 -4.71 -5.87 -9.93
C LEU A 204 -4.37 -4.45 -9.47
N LEU A 205 -4.70 -3.47 -10.30
CA LEU A 205 -4.48 -2.07 -9.99
C LEU A 205 -5.21 -1.69 -8.70
N THR A 206 -6.51 -2.00 -8.64
CA THR A 206 -7.37 -1.68 -7.48
C THR A 206 -6.89 -2.38 -6.21
N GLU A 207 -6.45 -3.63 -6.33
CA GLU A 207 -5.93 -4.41 -5.21
C GLU A 207 -4.59 -3.84 -4.70
N MET A 208 -3.63 -3.59 -5.60
CA MET A 208 -2.36 -2.93 -5.27
C MET A 208 -2.59 -1.61 -4.54
N PHE A 209 -3.49 -0.77 -5.03
CA PHE A 209 -3.84 0.50 -4.39
C PHE A 209 -4.36 0.33 -2.98
N SER A 210 -5.24 -0.65 -2.78
CA SER A 210 -5.82 -0.92 -1.46
C SER A 210 -4.73 -1.29 -0.45
N TYR A 211 -3.73 -2.07 -0.86
CA TYR A 211 -2.58 -2.43 -0.02
C TYR A 211 -1.62 -1.26 0.21
N VAL A 212 -1.29 -0.47 -0.82
CA VAL A 212 -0.42 0.71 -0.67
C VAL A 212 -1.05 1.74 0.28
N MET A 213 -2.37 1.92 0.24
CA MET A 213 -3.08 2.85 1.11
C MET A 213 -3.06 2.46 2.59
N VAL A 214 -2.88 1.18 2.92
CA VAL A 214 -2.83 0.69 4.30
C VAL A 214 -1.39 0.51 4.80
N ALA A 215 -0.39 0.67 3.92
CA ALA A 215 1.01 0.61 4.31
C ALA A 215 1.34 1.63 5.41
N ASP A 216 2.16 1.20 6.36
CA ASP A 216 2.62 1.93 7.54
C ASP A 216 3.88 2.77 7.25
N ASN A 217 4.64 2.41 6.23
CA ASN A 217 5.84 3.12 5.80
C ASN A 217 6.06 2.99 4.28
N VAL A 218 6.90 3.87 3.72
CA VAL A 218 7.21 3.89 2.27
C VAL A 218 7.77 2.55 1.78
N ARG A 219 8.49 1.81 2.63
CA ARG A 219 9.11 0.54 2.25
C ARG A 219 8.08 -0.59 2.15
N ALA A 220 7.11 -0.67 3.05
CA ALA A 220 5.99 -1.59 2.93
C ALA A 220 5.22 -1.34 1.61
N ALA A 221 4.96 -0.07 1.28
CA ALA A 221 4.33 0.28 0.01
C ALA A 221 5.16 -0.09 -1.23
N LEU A 222 6.47 0.16 -1.20
CA LEU A 222 7.35 -0.25 -2.30
C LEU A 222 7.39 -1.78 -2.48
N THR A 223 7.23 -2.55 -1.40
CA THR A 223 7.15 -4.03 -1.47
C THR A 223 5.89 -4.46 -2.20
N VAL A 224 4.76 -3.80 -1.92
CA VAL A 224 3.51 -4.02 -2.67
C VAL A 224 3.69 -3.65 -4.14
N VAL A 225 4.28 -2.49 -4.45
CA VAL A 225 4.52 -2.10 -5.85
C VAL A 225 5.41 -3.12 -6.56
N ALA A 226 6.47 -3.61 -5.92
CA ALA A 226 7.36 -4.63 -6.50
C ALA A 226 6.63 -5.95 -6.80
N ALA A 227 5.71 -6.37 -5.93
CA ALA A 227 4.93 -7.60 -6.13
C ALA A 227 3.89 -7.50 -7.26
N TYR A 228 3.34 -6.30 -7.49
CA TYR A 228 2.25 -6.08 -8.46
C TYR A 228 2.75 -5.57 -9.81
N ALA A 229 3.83 -4.78 -9.87
CA ALA A 229 4.31 -4.18 -11.11
C ALA A 229 4.61 -5.21 -12.23
N PRO A 230 5.29 -6.34 -11.98
CA PRO A 230 5.51 -7.37 -13.02
C PRO A 230 4.23 -8.05 -13.49
N ARG A 231 3.24 -8.17 -12.60
CA ARG A 231 1.92 -8.74 -12.93
C ARG A 231 1.09 -7.78 -13.79
N LEU A 232 1.22 -6.48 -13.55
CA LEU A 232 0.55 -5.44 -14.31
C LEU A 232 1.20 -5.21 -15.67
N LEU A 233 2.54 -5.16 -15.71
CA LEU A 233 3.36 -4.91 -16.89
C LEU A 233 4.00 -6.22 -17.37
N SER A 234 3.17 -7.10 -17.96
CA SER A 234 3.56 -8.44 -18.41
C SER A 234 4.55 -8.45 -19.58
N ASP A 235 4.64 -7.34 -20.32
CA ASP A 235 5.35 -7.25 -21.60
C ASP A 235 6.85 -7.00 -21.39
N GLY A 236 7.49 -7.76 -20.50
CA GLY A 236 8.90 -7.65 -20.16
C GLY A 236 9.23 -8.08 -18.74
N ASN A 237 10.53 -8.15 -18.43
CA ASN A 237 11.01 -8.39 -17.07
C ASN A 237 11.03 -7.06 -16.31
N VAL A 238 10.16 -6.94 -15.31
CA VAL A 238 9.96 -5.72 -14.54
C VAL A 238 10.61 -5.85 -13.18
N VAL A 239 11.49 -4.92 -12.84
CA VAL A 239 12.24 -4.92 -11.59
C VAL A 239 12.12 -3.55 -10.93
N LEU A 240 11.69 -3.52 -9.68
CA LEU A 240 11.72 -2.30 -8.87
C LEU A 240 13.04 -2.22 -8.11
N HIS A 241 13.81 -1.18 -8.36
CA HIS A 241 15.06 -0.91 -7.66
C HIS A 241 14.87 0.19 -6.62
N ARG A 242 15.45 -0.03 -5.45
CA ARG A 242 15.57 0.99 -4.41
C ARG A 242 16.76 1.90 -4.69
N ILE A 243 16.62 3.19 -4.38
CA ILE A 243 17.73 4.15 -4.45
C ILE A 243 18.63 4.00 -3.22
N ARG A 244 19.92 3.76 -3.44
CA ARG A 244 20.95 3.77 -2.39
C ARG A 244 21.30 5.23 -2.05
N SER A 245 21.11 5.64 -0.80
CA SER A 245 21.61 6.93 -0.32
C SER A 245 23.13 6.83 -0.09
N ASP A 246 23.89 7.74 -0.71
CA ASP A 246 25.33 7.87 -0.49
C ASP A 246 25.66 8.59 0.84
N SER A 247 24.62 9.03 1.56
CA SER A 247 24.69 9.55 2.91
C SER A 247 24.27 8.46 3.89
N ALA A 248 25.05 8.28 4.95
CA ALA A 248 24.89 7.27 6.02
C ALA A 248 23.60 7.40 6.87
N ARG A 249 22.49 7.90 6.31
CA ARG A 249 21.18 8.06 6.94
C ARG A 249 20.07 7.61 5.98
N SER A 250 19.85 6.30 5.91
CA SER A 250 18.52 5.68 5.80
C SER A 250 18.68 4.16 5.67
N THR A 251 18.89 3.48 6.80
CA THR A 251 18.78 2.03 6.89
C THR A 251 17.29 1.67 6.99
N ILE A 252 16.74 1.16 5.90
CA ILE A 252 15.45 0.48 5.92
C ILE A 252 15.70 -0.96 5.43
N GLU A 253 15.83 -1.92 6.35
CA GLU A 253 16.25 -3.30 6.04
C GLU A 253 15.13 -4.21 5.50
N ALA A 254 14.73 -4.02 4.23
CA ALA A 254 14.20 -5.01 3.26
C ALA A 254 14.81 -6.42 3.34
N LYS A 255 14.07 -7.51 3.58
CA LYS A 255 14.55 -8.84 3.15
C LYS A 255 14.67 -8.81 1.61
N ALA A 256 15.80 -9.27 1.11
CA ALA A 256 16.29 -9.05 -0.26
C ALA A 256 15.54 -9.82 -1.36
N GLU A 257 14.49 -10.59 -1.05
CA GLU A 257 13.85 -11.50 -2.01
C GLU A 257 12.78 -10.82 -2.89
N ASP A 258 12.27 -9.65 -2.51
CA ASP A 258 11.17 -8.95 -3.22
C ASP A 258 11.63 -7.78 -4.11
N PHE A 259 12.93 -7.46 -4.16
CA PHE A 259 13.48 -6.30 -4.90
C PHE A 259 14.68 -6.68 -5.77
N GLY A 260 14.93 -5.89 -6.82
CA GLY A 260 16.24 -5.89 -7.48
C GLY A 260 17.31 -5.21 -6.62
N ASP A 261 18.59 -5.39 -7.00
CA ASP A 261 19.71 -4.74 -6.31
C ASP A 261 19.51 -3.23 -6.17
N SER A 262 19.97 -2.66 -5.05
CA SER A 262 19.88 -1.20 -4.83
C SER A 262 20.75 -0.46 -5.84
N VAL A 263 20.18 0.57 -6.47
CA VAL A 263 20.82 1.37 -7.52
C VAL A 263 21.31 2.69 -6.92
N ALA A 264 22.58 3.03 -7.12
CA ALA A 264 23.07 4.36 -6.73
C ALA A 264 22.59 5.42 -7.72
N ALA A 265 22.48 6.67 -7.27
CA ALA A 265 22.11 7.77 -8.14
C ALA A 265 23.06 7.90 -9.35
N THR A 266 24.36 7.61 -9.18
CA THR A 266 25.34 7.62 -10.29
C THR A 266 25.09 6.57 -11.36
N ASP A 267 24.40 5.49 -11.01
CA ASP A 267 24.24 4.31 -11.86
C ASP A 267 23.03 4.40 -12.79
N CYS A 268 22.08 5.32 -12.51
CA CYS A 268 20.84 5.45 -13.26
C CYS A 268 20.55 6.88 -13.71
N TRP A 269 20.43 7.08 -15.02
CA TRP A 269 20.09 8.38 -15.61
C TRP A 269 18.68 8.84 -15.23
N ALA A 270 17.72 7.93 -15.11
CA ALA A 270 16.37 8.28 -14.69
C ALA A 270 16.33 8.84 -13.26
N VAL A 271 17.17 8.30 -12.37
CA VAL A 271 17.30 8.79 -10.98
C VAL A 271 17.94 10.17 -10.95
N ARG A 272 18.95 10.42 -11.79
CA ARG A 272 19.66 11.71 -11.85
C ARG A 272 18.84 12.82 -12.45
N THR A 273 18.07 12.50 -13.48
CA THR A 273 17.32 13.49 -14.26
C THR A 273 15.90 13.66 -13.75
N GLY A 274 15.35 12.68 -13.02
CA GLY A 274 13.93 12.65 -12.68
C GLY A 274 13.03 12.37 -13.88
N HIS A 275 13.57 11.94 -15.01
CA HIS A 275 12.81 11.64 -16.22
C HIS A 275 12.95 10.16 -16.62
N ILE A 276 12.05 9.67 -17.46
CA ILE A 276 12.14 8.32 -18.00
C ILE A 276 13.35 8.22 -18.92
N HIS A 277 14.14 7.16 -18.72
CA HIS A 277 15.36 6.92 -19.48
C HIS A 277 15.28 5.62 -20.28
N LEU A 278 15.68 5.68 -21.55
CA LEU A 278 15.74 4.53 -22.45
C LEU A 278 17.18 4.02 -22.56
N ASN A 279 17.39 2.77 -22.16
CA ASN A 279 18.62 2.04 -22.42
C ASN A 279 18.49 1.29 -23.74
N LEU A 280 19.37 1.61 -24.68
CA LEU A 280 19.52 0.86 -25.92
C LEU A 280 20.94 0.27 -25.98
N PRO A 281 21.12 -0.96 -26.50
CA PRO A 281 22.42 -1.59 -26.61
C PRO A 281 23.49 -0.73 -27.31
N GLU A 282 23.08 0.03 -28.33
CA GLU A 282 23.95 0.83 -29.20
C GLU A 282 24.25 2.25 -28.68
N ARG A 283 23.59 2.72 -27.61
CA ARG A 283 23.78 4.09 -27.08
C ARG A 283 24.85 4.14 -25.99
N ALA A 284 25.64 5.21 -25.97
CA ALA A 284 26.68 5.43 -24.94
C ALA A 284 26.11 5.78 -23.55
N THR A 285 24.89 6.34 -23.49
CA THR A 285 24.24 6.78 -22.25
C THR A 285 23.41 5.67 -21.60
N ARG A 286 24.02 4.51 -21.33
CA ARG A 286 23.35 3.42 -20.61
C ARG A 286 23.49 3.58 -19.10
N CYS A 287 22.47 3.14 -18.37
CA CYS A 287 22.57 2.93 -16.93
C CYS A 287 23.51 1.74 -16.65
N SER A 288 24.40 1.86 -15.68
CA SER A 288 25.35 0.79 -15.32
C SER A 288 24.66 -0.43 -14.69
N HIS A 289 23.46 -0.24 -14.14
CA HIS A 289 22.64 -1.29 -13.56
C HIS A 289 21.73 -2.01 -14.58
N ALA A 290 21.61 -1.50 -15.81
CA ALA A 290 20.80 -2.12 -16.84
C ALA A 290 21.57 -3.27 -17.51
N GLY A 291 20.88 -4.38 -17.80
CA GLY A 291 21.49 -5.53 -18.48
C GLY A 291 22.13 -5.16 -19.82
N THR A 292 23.14 -5.90 -20.26
CA THR A 292 24.00 -5.51 -21.40
C THR A 292 23.43 -5.83 -22.79
N SER A 293 22.49 -6.76 -22.90
CA SER A 293 22.04 -7.32 -24.19
C SER A 293 20.67 -6.88 -24.67
N ALA A 294 19.75 -6.47 -23.79
CA ALA A 294 18.38 -6.11 -24.16
C ALA A 294 18.12 -4.61 -23.97
N PRO A 295 17.23 -4.00 -24.77
CA PRO A 295 16.73 -2.67 -24.49
C PRO A 295 15.90 -2.64 -23.21
N SER A 296 15.97 -1.54 -22.47
CA SER A 296 15.21 -1.40 -21.22
C SER A 296 14.81 0.03 -20.91
N ILE A 297 13.73 0.18 -20.16
CA ILE A 297 13.21 1.48 -19.72
C ILE A 297 13.43 1.61 -18.22
N CYS A 298 14.01 2.73 -17.79
CA CYS A 298 14.06 3.13 -16.40
C CYS A 298 13.04 4.23 -16.14
N ALA A 299 12.01 3.95 -15.34
CA ALA A 299 10.99 4.89 -14.95
C ALA A 299 11.08 5.28 -13.47
N PRO A 300 11.35 6.56 -13.15
CA PRO A 300 11.47 6.99 -11.76
C PRO A 300 10.08 7.14 -11.12
N LEU A 301 9.95 6.68 -9.87
CA LEU A 301 8.80 6.97 -9.01
C LEU A 301 9.17 8.15 -8.11
N ILE A 302 8.55 9.30 -8.37
CA ILE A 302 9.00 10.61 -7.86
C ILE A 302 8.03 11.18 -6.82
N ASP A 303 8.56 11.75 -5.75
CA ASP A 303 7.82 12.66 -4.88
C ASP A 303 8.47 14.05 -4.86
N GLY A 304 7.81 15.01 -5.52
CA GLY A 304 8.35 16.35 -5.74
C GLY A 304 9.63 16.31 -6.57
N GLU A 305 10.76 16.66 -5.94
CA GLU A 305 12.10 16.59 -6.55
C GLU A 305 12.86 15.31 -6.16
N LYS A 306 12.30 14.47 -5.29
CA LYS A 306 12.99 13.28 -4.77
C LYS A 306 12.51 12.02 -5.48
N VAL A 307 13.45 11.29 -6.08
CA VAL A 307 13.18 9.94 -6.62
C VAL A 307 13.15 8.94 -5.46
N LEU A 308 12.00 8.26 -5.27
CA LEU A 308 11.80 7.27 -4.21
C LEU A 308 12.30 5.88 -4.62
N ALA A 309 12.08 5.51 -5.87
CA ALA A 309 12.48 4.24 -6.47
C ALA A 309 12.57 4.39 -7.99
N VAL A 310 13.15 3.40 -8.67
CA VAL A 310 13.15 3.33 -10.14
C VAL A 310 12.67 1.95 -10.58
N LEU A 311 11.72 1.95 -11.50
CA LEU A 311 11.21 0.75 -12.15
C LEU A 311 12.02 0.51 -13.43
N THR A 312 12.66 -0.63 -13.54
CA THR A 312 13.32 -1.08 -14.78
C THR A 312 12.41 -2.08 -15.48
N ILE A 313 12.22 -1.92 -16.80
CA ILE A 313 11.48 -2.84 -17.64
C ILE A 313 12.44 -3.28 -18.76
N ASP A 314 12.97 -4.50 -18.65
CA ASP A 314 13.78 -5.11 -19.70
C ASP A 314 12.85 -5.80 -20.69
N VAL A 315 13.00 -5.51 -21.98
CA VAL A 315 12.13 -6.06 -23.03
C VAL A 315 12.94 -6.70 -24.14
N SER A 316 12.47 -7.84 -24.64
CA SER A 316 12.91 -8.38 -25.93
C SER A 316 12.35 -7.54 -27.09
N ALA A 317 12.85 -7.78 -28.32
CA ALA A 317 12.38 -7.07 -29.50
C ALA A 317 10.87 -7.28 -29.79
N GLU A 318 10.33 -8.47 -29.49
CA GLU A 318 8.90 -8.78 -29.68
C GLU A 318 8.04 -8.09 -28.60
N GLU A 319 8.49 -8.13 -27.34
CA GLU A 319 7.84 -7.47 -26.20
C GLU A 319 7.82 -5.94 -26.35
N ALA A 320 8.89 -5.36 -26.91
CA ALA A 320 8.96 -3.94 -27.19
C ALA A 320 7.80 -3.45 -28.08
N GLN A 321 7.41 -4.24 -29.09
CA GLN A 321 6.28 -3.91 -29.96
C GLN A 321 4.94 -3.99 -29.22
N GLN A 322 4.79 -4.93 -28.28
CA GLN A 322 3.58 -5.09 -27.47
C GLN A 322 3.46 -3.96 -26.45
N LEU A 323 4.55 -3.64 -25.76
CA LEU A 323 4.62 -2.53 -24.80
C LEU A 323 4.35 -1.18 -25.50
N ALA A 324 4.87 -0.97 -26.72
CA ALA A 324 4.60 0.22 -27.52
C ALA A 324 3.12 0.37 -27.93
N LYS A 325 2.36 -0.72 -28.07
CA LYS A 325 0.90 -0.66 -28.29
C LYS A 325 0.14 -0.25 -27.03
N ARG A 326 0.78 -0.34 -25.87
CA ARG A 326 0.16 -0.15 -24.55
C ARG A 326 0.75 1.02 -23.78
N VAL A 327 1.38 1.97 -24.48
CA VAL A 327 2.03 3.17 -23.92
C VAL A 327 1.15 3.86 -22.87
N SER A 328 -0.11 4.17 -23.19
CA SER A 328 -1.00 4.90 -22.27
C SER A 328 -1.32 4.13 -21.00
N PHE A 329 -1.33 2.79 -21.07
CA PHE A 329 -1.47 1.96 -19.88
C PHE A 329 -0.22 2.06 -19.00
N VAL A 330 0.97 1.88 -19.58
CA VAL A 330 2.25 1.93 -18.86
C VAL A 330 2.46 3.31 -18.21
N GLU A 331 2.16 4.38 -18.96
CA GLU A 331 2.16 5.77 -18.49
C GLU A 331 1.31 5.94 -17.24
N GLY A 332 0.02 5.60 -17.37
CA GLY A 332 -0.91 5.71 -16.26
C GLY A 332 -0.45 4.87 -15.07
N MET A 333 0.05 3.65 -15.30
CA MET A 333 0.51 2.75 -14.24
C MET A 333 1.62 3.37 -13.39
N ILE A 334 2.67 3.87 -14.03
CA ILE A 334 3.81 4.51 -13.36
C ILE A 334 3.34 5.73 -12.56
N PHE A 335 2.46 6.54 -13.14
CA PHE A 335 1.91 7.72 -12.47
C PHE A 335 1.03 7.34 -11.27
N GLN A 336 0.17 6.33 -11.40
CA GLN A 336 -0.67 5.85 -10.32
C GLN A 336 0.16 5.29 -9.15
N MET A 337 1.22 4.52 -9.43
CA MET A 337 2.17 4.06 -8.41
C MET A 337 2.87 5.24 -7.71
N THR A 338 3.29 6.23 -8.49
CA THR A 338 3.93 7.45 -7.99
C THR A 338 2.99 8.23 -7.06
N LEU A 339 1.74 8.43 -7.49
CA LEU A 339 0.71 9.12 -6.72
C LEU A 339 0.37 8.39 -5.41
N ALA A 340 0.26 7.05 -5.46
CA ALA A 340 -0.01 6.23 -4.28
C ALA A 340 1.10 6.40 -3.21
N LEU A 341 2.36 6.35 -3.65
CA LEU A 341 3.52 6.54 -2.77
C LEU A 341 3.58 7.97 -2.20
N ASN A 342 3.25 8.98 -3.02
CA ASN A 342 3.19 10.36 -2.57
C ASN A 342 2.10 10.56 -1.50
N ASN A 343 0.87 10.10 -1.75
CA ASN A 343 -0.22 10.18 -0.78
C ASN A 343 0.11 9.50 0.55
N LEU A 344 0.76 8.33 0.50
CA LEU A 344 1.26 7.67 1.69
C LEU A 344 2.29 8.55 2.42
N ARG A 345 3.29 9.08 1.72
CA ARG A 345 4.31 9.93 2.34
C ARG A 345 3.72 11.21 2.94
N LEU A 346 2.76 11.84 2.27
CA LEU A 346 2.02 12.98 2.80
C LEU A 346 1.26 12.60 4.07
N ARG A 347 0.54 11.46 4.06
CA ARG A 347 -0.16 10.96 5.25
C ARG A 347 0.81 10.69 6.40
N LEU A 348 1.96 10.07 6.13
CA LEU A 348 2.99 9.82 7.14
C LEU A 348 3.60 11.12 7.66
N SER A 349 3.85 12.10 6.79
CA SER A 349 4.36 13.42 7.19
C SER A 349 3.35 14.20 8.02
N LEU A 350 2.06 14.14 7.67
CA LEU A 350 0.99 14.73 8.47
C LEU A 350 0.85 14.02 9.82
N SER A 351 1.02 12.70 9.84
CA SER A 351 1.05 11.92 11.09
C SER A 351 2.23 12.33 11.97
N ASP A 352 3.44 12.43 11.42
CA ASP A 352 4.65 12.80 12.19
C ASP A 352 4.59 14.26 12.68
N GLN A 353 4.13 15.20 11.86
CA GLN A 353 3.86 16.58 12.31
C GLN A 353 2.80 16.65 13.41
N ALA A 354 1.80 15.75 13.37
CA ALA A 354 0.80 15.63 14.43
C ALA A 354 1.33 14.96 15.71
N LEU A 355 2.59 14.48 15.71
CA LEU A 355 3.25 13.78 16.83
C LEU A 355 4.42 14.57 17.44
N THR A 356 4.82 15.70 16.86
CA THR A 356 5.89 16.57 17.39
C THR A 356 5.34 17.87 17.98
N ASP A 357 6.01 18.43 18.99
CA ASP A 357 5.76 19.78 19.48
C ASP A 357 6.48 20.80 18.57
N PRO A 358 5.76 21.75 17.93
CA PRO A 358 6.35 22.64 16.93
C PRO A 358 7.39 23.62 17.50
N LEU A 359 7.36 23.88 18.81
CA LEU A 359 8.33 24.78 19.44
C LEU A 359 9.64 24.08 19.74
N THR A 360 9.57 22.88 20.34
CA THR A 360 10.73 22.18 20.90
C THR A 360 11.26 21.05 20.02
N ALA A 361 10.52 20.66 18.97
CA ALA A 361 10.83 19.57 18.04
C ALA A 361 10.96 18.17 18.68
N VAL A 362 10.64 18.01 19.97
CA VAL A 362 10.46 16.69 20.60
C VAL A 362 9.04 16.17 20.37
N GLY A 363 8.73 14.96 20.86
CA GLY A 363 7.37 14.44 20.78
C GLY A 363 6.35 15.35 21.46
N ASN A 364 5.09 15.29 21.04
CA ASN A 364 3.98 15.93 21.77
C ASN A 364 3.26 14.90 22.66
N ARG A 365 2.20 15.33 23.34
CA ARG A 365 1.39 14.47 24.22
C ARG A 365 0.92 13.16 23.56
N ARG A 366 0.61 13.16 22.24
CA ARG A 366 0.20 11.94 21.54
C ARG A 366 1.37 10.97 21.37
N ARG A 367 2.55 11.46 20.96
CA ARG A 367 3.76 10.62 20.86
C ARG A 367 4.21 10.07 22.21
N ALA A 368 3.99 10.83 23.28
CA ALA A 368 4.22 10.38 24.65
C ALA A 368 3.33 9.16 25.01
N ALA A 369 2.05 9.21 24.67
CA ALA A 369 1.11 8.11 24.88
C ALA A 369 1.50 6.88 24.04
N GLU A 370 1.76 7.03 22.75
CA GLU A 370 2.20 5.93 21.88
C GLU A 370 3.49 5.27 22.37
N ALA A 371 4.45 6.07 22.84
CA ALA A 371 5.71 5.55 23.37
C ALA A 371 5.51 4.78 24.69
N LEU A 372 4.58 5.22 25.53
CA LEU A 372 4.22 4.57 26.80
C LEU A 372 3.45 3.27 26.55
N ASP A 373 2.45 3.29 25.67
CA ASP A 373 1.66 2.11 25.29
C ASP A 373 2.59 1.00 24.78
N ALA A 374 3.48 1.33 23.84
CA ALA A 374 4.43 0.36 23.28
C ALA A 374 5.48 -0.13 24.32
N ALA A 375 5.83 0.66 25.33
CA ALA A 375 6.71 0.20 26.41
C ALA A 375 5.97 -0.73 27.38
N TYR A 376 4.69 -0.46 27.64
CA TYR A 376 3.83 -1.29 28.47
C TYR A 376 3.54 -2.64 27.80
N GLU A 377 3.25 -2.66 26.50
CA GLU A 377 3.10 -3.90 25.72
C GLU A 377 4.37 -4.76 25.76
N ALA A 378 5.55 -4.17 25.53
CA ALA A 378 6.83 -4.89 25.62
C ALA A 378 7.11 -5.44 27.05
N CYS A 379 6.65 -4.75 28.08
CA CYS A 379 6.71 -5.24 29.46
C CYS A 379 5.79 -6.44 29.68
N LEU A 380 4.59 -6.45 29.10
CA LEU A 380 3.66 -7.57 29.19
C LEU A 380 4.13 -8.80 28.41
N GLU A 381 4.62 -8.61 27.18
CA GLU A 381 4.95 -9.70 26.26
C GLU A 381 6.38 -10.23 26.49
N ASP A 382 7.36 -9.33 26.57
CA ASP A 382 8.78 -9.67 26.59
C ASP A 382 9.42 -9.56 27.99
N LYS A 383 8.64 -9.21 29.01
CA LYS A 383 9.12 -8.92 30.38
C LYS A 383 10.23 -7.87 30.42
N GLN A 384 10.18 -6.91 29.50
CA GLN A 384 11.11 -5.79 29.45
C GLN A 384 10.68 -4.68 30.41
N SER A 385 11.49 -4.41 31.43
CA SER A 385 11.26 -3.29 32.35
C SER A 385 11.47 -1.93 31.68
N PHE A 386 10.74 -0.91 32.12
CA PHE A 386 10.86 0.45 31.60
C PHE A 386 10.74 1.49 32.73
N ALA A 387 11.01 2.76 32.44
CA ALA A 387 10.82 3.85 33.40
C ALA A 387 10.13 5.05 32.77
N LEU A 388 9.24 5.70 33.54
CA LEU A 388 8.66 7.01 33.22
C LEU A 388 9.33 8.08 34.07
N LEU A 389 9.74 9.16 33.43
CA LEU A 389 10.19 10.37 34.10
C LEU A 389 9.26 11.51 33.69
N MET A 390 8.58 12.12 34.67
CA MET A 390 7.85 13.37 34.46
C MET A 390 8.72 14.52 34.95
N ALA A 391 9.11 15.41 34.04
CA ALA A 391 9.99 16.54 34.32
C ALA A 391 9.27 17.86 34.11
N ASP A 392 9.58 18.85 34.94
CA ASP A 392 9.03 20.20 34.86
C ASP A 392 10.09 21.25 35.14
N ILE A 393 10.06 22.34 34.37
CA ILE A 393 10.99 23.46 34.52
C ILE A 393 10.60 24.29 35.74
N ASP A 394 11.50 24.34 36.72
CA ASP A 394 11.26 25.05 37.97
C ASP A 394 11.10 26.55 37.72
N LEU A 395 9.99 27.11 38.24
CA LEU A 395 9.71 28.55 38.21
C LEU A 395 9.63 29.13 36.79
N PHE A 396 9.24 28.34 35.78
CA PHE A 396 9.20 28.78 34.38
C PHE A 396 8.29 30.01 34.16
N LYS A 397 7.18 30.10 34.88
CA LYS A 397 6.35 31.33 34.87
C LYS A 397 7.16 32.58 35.26
N GLN A 398 8.03 32.50 36.26
CA GLN A 398 8.88 33.62 36.66
C GLN A 398 9.88 34.01 35.56
N VAL A 399 10.38 33.02 34.80
CA VAL A 399 11.22 33.28 33.62
C VAL A 399 10.44 34.07 32.57
N ASN A 400 9.22 33.64 32.24
CA ASN A 400 8.37 34.35 31.29
C ASN A 400 8.03 35.77 31.77
N ASP A 401 7.66 35.92 33.04
CA ASP A 401 7.26 37.20 33.62
C ASP A 401 8.44 38.20 33.70
N THR A 402 9.68 37.69 33.87
CA THR A 402 10.88 38.54 34.03
C THR A 402 11.56 38.86 32.70
N TYR A 403 11.63 37.90 31.77
CA TYR A 403 12.43 38.00 30.55
C TYR A 403 11.59 37.98 29.26
N GLY A 404 10.28 37.82 29.36
CA GLY A 404 9.36 37.72 28.23
C GLY A 404 9.26 36.31 27.65
N HIS A 405 8.17 36.08 26.91
CA HIS A 405 7.86 34.77 26.32
C HIS A 405 8.92 34.29 25.33
N ASP A 406 9.56 35.19 24.57
CA ASP A 406 10.62 34.82 23.63
C ASP A 406 11.82 34.14 24.32
N VAL A 407 12.16 34.59 25.54
CA VAL A 407 13.21 33.97 26.35
C VAL A 407 12.74 32.65 26.93
N GLY A 408 11.49 32.57 27.38
CA GLY A 408 10.87 31.31 27.81
C GLY A 408 10.89 30.23 26.71
N ASP A 409 10.54 30.60 25.49
CA ASP A 409 10.56 29.71 24.32
C ASP A 409 11.98 29.18 24.02
N ARG A 410 13.00 30.04 24.17
CA ARG A 410 14.40 29.62 24.04
C ARG A 410 14.83 28.68 25.18
N VAL A 411 14.37 28.92 26.41
CA VAL A 411 14.61 28.01 27.54
C VAL A 411 13.95 26.64 27.29
N LEU A 412 12.72 26.60 26.79
CA LEU A 412 12.04 25.34 26.43
C LEU A 412 12.82 24.55 25.39
N LYS A 413 13.30 25.21 24.33
CA LYS A 413 14.15 24.59 23.29
C LYS A 413 15.46 24.04 23.85
N GLN A 414 16.12 24.80 24.73
CA GLN A 414 17.38 24.38 25.35
C GLN A 414 17.18 23.16 26.25
N VAL A 415 16.12 23.17 27.09
CA VAL A 415 15.79 22.04 27.95
C VAL A 415 15.47 20.82 27.10
N ALA A 416 14.60 20.93 26.09
CA ALA A 416 14.23 19.83 25.21
C ALA A 416 15.46 19.21 24.50
N SER A 417 16.38 20.04 24.01
CA SER A 417 17.66 19.59 23.43
C SER A 417 18.52 18.83 24.45
N THR A 418 18.60 19.36 25.68
CA THR A 418 19.36 18.74 26.78
C THR A 418 18.78 17.40 27.20
N LEU A 419 17.44 17.28 27.25
CA LEU A 419 16.76 16.01 27.53
C LEU A 419 17.07 14.98 26.44
N THR A 420 16.92 15.38 25.17
CA THR A 420 17.15 14.51 24.01
C THR A 420 18.59 14.01 23.95
N ALA A 421 19.57 14.88 24.23
CA ALA A 421 21.00 14.51 24.28
C ALA A 421 21.39 13.65 25.50
N SER A 422 20.46 13.42 26.43
CA SER A 422 20.69 12.66 27.67
C SER A 422 20.06 11.27 27.66
N VAL A 423 19.31 10.93 26.61
CA VAL A 423 18.66 9.61 26.45
C VAL A 423 19.13 8.92 25.17
N ARG A 424 18.77 7.64 25.00
CA ARG A 424 19.12 6.86 23.81
C ARG A 424 18.10 7.10 22.69
N GLU A 425 18.44 6.73 21.46
CA GLU A 425 17.53 6.81 20.31
C GLU A 425 16.27 5.94 20.48
N SER A 426 16.37 4.85 21.25
CA SER A 426 15.25 3.98 21.60
C SER A 426 14.29 4.57 22.64
N ASP A 427 14.70 5.63 23.33
CA ASP A 427 13.91 6.29 24.37
C ASP A 427 13.08 7.42 23.75
N ALA A 428 11.97 7.79 24.41
CA ALA A 428 11.12 8.88 23.94
C ALA A 428 11.24 10.10 24.86
N VAL A 429 11.34 11.28 24.27
CA VAL A 429 11.19 12.58 24.96
C VAL A 429 10.00 13.29 24.32
N ALA A 430 9.08 13.77 25.14
CA ALA A 430 7.91 14.49 24.66
C ALA A 430 7.51 15.64 25.58
N ARG A 431 7.08 16.76 25.01
CA ARG A 431 6.45 17.86 25.73
C ARG A 431 4.96 17.58 25.88
N VAL A 432 4.51 17.40 27.11
CA VAL A 432 3.12 17.03 27.43
C VAL A 432 2.29 18.20 27.93
N GLY A 433 2.94 19.28 28.37
CA GLY A 433 2.30 20.49 28.90
C GLY A 433 3.07 21.76 28.53
N GLY A 434 2.75 22.88 29.21
CA GLY A 434 3.40 24.17 28.96
C GLY A 434 4.90 24.14 29.24
N GLU A 435 5.29 23.59 30.38
CA GLU A 435 6.68 23.48 30.85
C GLU A 435 7.05 22.05 31.28
N GLU A 436 6.21 21.09 30.90
CA GLU A 436 6.25 19.69 31.33
C GLU A 436 6.68 18.76 30.20
N PHE A 437 7.59 17.84 30.52
CA PHE A 437 8.13 16.83 29.63
C PHE A 437 7.94 15.44 30.22
N LEU A 438 7.43 14.51 29.41
CA LEU A 438 7.44 13.08 29.72
C LEU A 438 8.57 12.40 28.96
N ILE A 439 9.34 11.58 29.67
CA ILE A 439 10.41 10.77 29.11
C ILE A 439 10.11 9.30 29.40
N VAL A 440 10.18 8.45 28.37
CA VAL A 440 9.97 7.01 28.48
C VAL A 440 11.28 6.31 28.15
N LEU A 441 11.89 5.69 29.16
CA LEU A 441 13.15 4.95 29.04
C LEU A 441 12.86 3.46 28.89
N ARG A 442 13.32 2.84 27.79
CA ARG A 442 13.00 1.44 27.47
C ARG A 442 14.10 0.49 27.94
N ASN A 443 13.69 -0.71 28.35
CA ASN A 443 14.60 -1.80 28.74
C ASN A 443 15.71 -1.33 29.70
N ILE A 444 15.30 -0.79 30.84
CA ILE A 444 16.19 -0.12 31.79
C ILE A 444 15.97 -0.62 33.22
N SER A 445 17.06 -0.77 33.97
CA SER A 445 16.99 -1.09 35.40
C SER A 445 16.62 0.13 36.24
N ALA A 446 16.06 -0.07 37.44
CA ALA A 446 15.71 1.03 38.35
C ALA A 446 16.93 1.93 38.67
N ALA A 447 18.09 1.32 38.95
CA ALA A 447 19.31 2.05 39.27
C ALA A 447 19.85 2.86 38.07
N ASP A 448 19.71 2.33 36.85
CA ASP A 448 20.10 3.06 35.64
C ASP A 448 19.12 4.21 35.34
N ALA A 449 17.82 4.00 35.56
CA ALA A 449 16.80 5.03 35.38
C ALA A 449 17.03 6.21 36.33
N GLU A 450 17.32 5.95 37.61
CA GLU A 450 17.67 7.00 38.58
C GLU A 450 18.92 7.76 38.16
N ARG A 451 19.94 7.05 37.65
CA ARG A 451 21.17 7.68 37.16
C ARG A 451 20.90 8.59 35.95
N VAL A 452 20.08 8.14 35.01
CA VAL A 452 19.68 8.93 33.84
C VAL A 452 18.88 10.17 34.28
N ALA A 453 17.95 10.02 35.23
CA ALA A 453 17.19 11.15 35.77
C ALA A 453 18.10 12.19 36.43
N GLU A 454 19.05 11.76 37.26
CA GLU A 454 19.98 12.68 37.93
C GLU A 454 20.95 13.34 36.94
N GLN A 455 21.40 12.59 35.93
CA GLN A 455 22.19 13.13 34.82
C GLN A 455 21.43 14.20 34.05
N ILE A 456 20.16 13.96 33.74
CA ILE A 456 19.27 14.93 33.09
C ILE A 456 19.15 16.20 33.95
N ARG A 457 18.83 16.05 35.23
CA ARG A 457 18.68 17.17 36.18
C ARG A 457 19.96 18.00 36.26
N SER A 458 21.10 17.36 36.49
CA SER A 458 22.40 18.02 36.60
C SER A 458 22.81 18.71 35.31
N ARG A 459 22.55 18.09 34.14
CA ARG A 459 22.86 18.71 32.84
C ARG A 459 22.06 19.97 32.63
N VAL A 460 20.76 19.97 32.93
CA VAL A 460 19.92 21.18 32.79
C VAL A 460 20.39 22.28 33.74
N GLU A 461 20.68 21.96 35.00
CA GLU A 461 21.24 22.93 35.96
C GLU A 461 22.57 23.55 35.50
N SER A 462 23.43 22.74 34.88
CA SER A 462 24.74 23.20 34.36
C SER A 462 24.66 23.86 32.98
N CYS A 463 23.51 23.83 32.31
CA CYS A 463 23.39 24.28 30.94
C CYS A 463 23.34 25.81 30.88
N GLU A 464 24.46 26.43 30.57
CA GLU A 464 24.53 27.87 30.32
C GLU A 464 24.24 28.13 28.84
N GLY A 465 23.02 28.58 28.54
CA GLY A 465 22.67 29.04 27.19
C GLY A 465 23.22 30.46 26.95
N GLU A 466 23.65 30.77 25.73
CA GLU A 466 24.08 32.13 25.37
C GLU A 466 22.95 33.14 25.65
N ASN A 467 23.14 33.97 26.68
CA ASN A 467 22.17 34.96 27.16
C ASN A 467 20.82 34.37 27.60
N LEU A 468 20.80 33.18 28.22
CA LEU A 468 19.60 32.61 28.82
C LEU A 468 19.72 32.54 30.35
N PRO A 469 18.61 32.76 31.09
CA PRO A 469 18.63 32.65 32.55
C PRO A 469 18.91 31.21 32.97
N LYS A 470 19.62 31.02 34.09
CA LYS A 470 19.80 29.69 34.68
C LYS A 470 18.44 29.14 35.09
N CYS A 471 18.15 27.91 34.70
CA CYS A 471 16.96 27.18 35.09
C CYS A 471 17.33 25.82 35.67
N THR A 472 16.43 25.28 36.49
CA THR A 472 16.53 23.91 37.03
C THR A 472 15.28 23.15 36.67
N ILE A 473 15.33 21.82 36.82
CA ILE A 473 14.16 20.96 36.61
C ILE A 473 13.93 20.08 37.83
N SER A 474 12.66 19.84 38.12
CA SER A 474 12.22 18.82 39.06
C SER A 474 11.75 17.59 38.29
N ILE A 475 12.08 16.38 38.76
CA ILE A 475 11.76 15.13 38.06
C ILE A 475 11.08 14.16 39.02
N GLY A 476 9.90 13.67 38.65
CA GLY A 476 9.31 12.46 39.21
C GLY A 476 9.75 11.25 38.39
N LEU A 477 10.12 10.15 39.06
CA LEU A 477 10.53 8.90 38.41
C LEU A 477 9.67 7.73 38.91
N LEU A 478 9.21 6.92 37.97
CA LEU A 478 8.56 5.63 38.22
C LEU A 478 9.28 4.55 37.40
N HIS A 479 9.83 3.54 38.07
CA HIS A 479 10.32 2.32 37.41
C HIS A 479 9.23 1.25 37.41
N VAL A 480 9.05 0.57 36.28
CA VAL A 480 8.08 -0.50 36.10
C VAL A 480 8.84 -1.75 35.69
N ALA A 481 9.00 -2.66 36.64
CA ALA A 481 9.64 -3.97 36.42
C ALA A 481 8.64 -5.01 35.90
N ASP A 482 7.41 -4.98 36.43
CA ASP A 482 6.33 -5.87 36.07
C ASP A 482 5.02 -5.09 35.93
N CYS A 483 4.29 -5.35 34.86
CA CYS A 483 3.05 -4.66 34.51
C CYS A 483 1.83 -5.20 35.28
N PHE A 484 1.88 -5.13 36.62
CA PHE A 484 0.75 -5.46 37.52
C PHE A 484 -0.21 -4.28 37.77
N THR A 485 0.18 -3.09 37.31
CA THR A 485 -0.56 -1.84 37.51
C THR A 485 -1.16 -1.41 36.18
N ASP A 486 -2.43 -1.00 36.18
CA ASP A 486 -3.11 -0.52 34.98
C ASP A 486 -2.33 0.65 34.35
N LEU A 487 -2.21 0.62 33.01
CA LEU A 487 -1.52 1.63 32.22
C LEU A 487 -1.97 3.07 32.55
N GLU A 488 -3.28 3.26 32.76
CA GLU A 488 -3.88 4.55 33.13
C GLU A 488 -3.41 5.08 34.49
N ALA A 489 -2.96 4.19 35.40
CA ALA A 489 -2.49 4.57 36.73
C ALA A 489 -1.01 5.00 36.77
N LEU A 490 -0.23 4.76 35.70
CA LEU A 490 1.21 5.07 35.68
C LEU A 490 1.48 6.58 35.67
N THR A 491 0.74 7.34 34.86
CA THR A 491 0.91 8.80 34.75
C THR A 491 0.60 9.53 36.07
N PRO A 492 -0.54 9.27 36.74
CA PRO A 492 -0.81 9.84 38.06
C PRO A 492 0.26 9.51 39.11
N LEU A 493 0.85 8.30 39.06
CA LEU A 493 1.88 7.88 40.00
C LEU A 493 3.19 8.65 39.82
N VAL A 494 3.63 8.90 38.58
CA VAL A 494 4.84 9.70 38.32
C VAL A 494 4.62 11.19 38.61
N ASP A 495 3.41 11.71 38.38
CA ASP A 495 3.03 13.11 38.68
C ASP A 495 3.06 13.44 40.17
N SER A 496 2.33 12.68 40.98
CA SER A 496 3.00 11.91 42.04
C SER A 496 4.31 12.41 42.65
N ALA A 497 5.36 11.75 42.16
CA ALA A 497 6.73 11.99 42.55
C ALA A 497 7.24 13.35 42.07
N LEU A 498 6.80 13.85 40.92
CA LEU A 498 7.16 15.20 40.46
C LEU A 498 6.67 16.27 41.44
N TYR A 499 5.43 16.15 41.93
CA TYR A 499 4.89 17.03 42.96
C TYR A 499 5.72 16.98 44.24
N ARG A 500 6.18 15.78 44.64
CA ARG A 500 7.10 15.62 45.79
C ARG A 500 8.45 16.29 45.54
N ALA A 501 9.00 16.20 44.33
CA ALA A 501 10.24 16.88 43.96
C ALA A 501 10.08 18.41 44.09
N LYS A 502 8.98 18.97 43.56
CA LYS A 502 8.69 20.41 43.64
C LYS A 502 8.46 20.90 45.07
N SER A 503 7.69 20.17 45.86
CA SER A 503 7.32 20.56 47.23
C SER A 503 8.46 20.43 48.24
N THR A 504 9.43 19.53 47.99
CA THR A 504 10.56 19.32 48.92
C THR A 504 11.76 20.21 48.66
N GLY A 505 11.68 21.13 47.70
CA GLY A 505 12.72 22.15 47.45
C GLY A 505 13.20 22.26 46.01
N ARG A 506 12.52 21.61 45.04
CA ARG A 506 12.83 21.67 43.61
C ARG A 506 14.22 21.15 43.26
N ASN A 507 14.61 21.26 41.99
CA ASN A 507 15.92 20.87 41.46
C ASN A 507 16.37 19.50 41.98
N ARG A 508 15.53 18.47 41.82
CA ARG A 508 15.78 17.12 42.32
C ARG A 508 14.97 16.07 41.59
N VAL A 509 15.44 14.84 41.72
CA VAL A 509 14.67 13.65 41.37
C VAL A 509 13.93 13.13 42.61
N SER A 510 12.67 12.74 42.46
CA SER A 510 11.92 11.97 43.45
C SER A 510 11.42 10.70 42.82
N VAL A 511 11.56 9.58 43.53
CA VAL A 511 11.21 8.25 43.04
C VAL A 511 9.93 7.76 43.70
N VAL A 512 9.02 7.19 42.91
CA VAL A 512 7.88 6.43 43.42
C VAL A 512 8.40 5.07 43.90
N GLN A 513 8.27 4.80 45.20
CA GLN A 513 8.52 3.46 45.71
C GLN A 513 7.27 2.61 45.47
N THR A 514 7.25 1.83 44.39
CA THR A 514 6.29 0.75 44.24
C THR A 514 6.73 -0.39 45.15
N SER A 515 6.29 -0.36 46.42
CA SER A 515 6.31 -1.59 47.21
C SER A 515 5.49 -2.65 46.45
N PRO A 516 5.85 -3.94 46.45
CA PRO A 516 4.93 -4.97 45.99
C PRO A 516 3.70 -4.90 46.91
N ILE A 517 2.64 -4.27 46.42
CA ILE A 517 1.40 -4.10 47.15
C ILE A 517 0.68 -5.44 47.13
N ASP A 518 0.60 -6.06 48.30
CA ASP A 518 -0.43 -7.03 48.67
C ASP A 518 -1.77 -6.61 48.05
N SER A 519 -2.43 -7.52 47.36
CA SER A 519 -3.63 -7.34 46.51
C SER A 519 -4.91 -6.89 47.25
N LYS A 520 -4.82 -5.96 48.21
CA LYS A 520 -5.90 -5.53 49.10
C LYS A 520 -6.19 -4.02 49.12
N LEU A 521 -5.55 -3.21 48.30
CA LEU A 521 -6.01 -1.82 48.10
C LEU A 521 -6.95 -1.75 46.89
N LYS A 522 -8.12 -2.37 47.03
CA LYS A 522 -9.31 -1.96 46.27
C LYS A 522 -9.94 -0.78 47.00
N ASN A 523 -9.89 0.38 46.34
CA ASN A 523 -10.82 1.50 46.46
C ASN A 523 -10.72 2.42 47.70
N PRO A 524 -10.09 3.61 47.61
CA PRO A 524 -10.25 4.69 48.59
C PRO A 524 -11.29 5.73 48.13
N ALA A 525 -12.44 5.29 47.60
CA ALA A 525 -13.55 6.16 47.24
C ALA A 525 -14.90 5.50 47.58
N ALA A 526 -15.14 5.28 48.87
CA ALA A 526 -16.47 5.04 49.44
C ALA A 526 -16.48 5.29 50.96
N GLU A 527 -15.92 6.42 51.42
CA GLU A 527 -16.30 6.99 52.72
C GLU A 527 -16.85 8.38 52.44
N SER A 528 -18.16 8.39 52.20
CA SER A 528 -19.00 9.57 52.20
C SER A 528 -18.87 10.31 53.53
N PHE A 529 -18.69 11.62 53.43
CA PHE A 529 -19.15 12.58 54.43
C PHE A 529 -20.56 12.21 54.89
N ASP A 530 -20.67 11.61 56.07
CA ASP A 530 -21.93 11.55 56.80
C ASP A 530 -21.86 12.60 57.91
N SER A 531 -22.59 13.69 57.67
CA SER A 531 -22.73 14.82 58.57
C SER A 531 -23.47 14.40 59.84
N ALA A 532 -22.86 14.71 60.99
CA ALA A 532 -23.53 14.67 62.28
C ALA A 532 -24.74 15.61 62.34
N GLY A 533 -25.86 15.12 62.88
CA GLY A 533 -26.92 15.96 63.46
C GLY A 533 -28.33 15.34 63.43
N PRO A 534 -28.90 14.90 64.57
CA PRO A 534 -30.27 14.44 64.65
C PRO A 534 -31.23 15.62 64.90
N SER A 535 -32.31 15.70 64.12
CA SER A 535 -33.48 16.49 64.53
C SER A 535 -34.77 15.85 64.02
N GLU A 536 -35.67 15.65 64.97
CA GLU A 536 -36.95 14.96 64.90
C GLU A 536 -37.88 15.43 63.77
N LEU A 537 -38.51 14.48 63.09
CA LEU A 537 -39.71 14.68 62.28
C LEU A 537 -40.94 14.33 63.14
N LYS A 538 -41.64 15.34 63.64
CA LYS A 538 -43.05 15.25 64.04
C LYS A 538 -43.95 15.68 62.87
N GLY A 539 -44.58 14.68 62.28
CA GLY A 539 -45.88 14.61 61.61
C GLY A 539 -46.59 15.85 61.03
N LYS A 540 -47.05 15.69 59.78
CA LYS A 540 -48.45 15.80 59.29
C LYS A 540 -48.38 15.98 57.77
N SER A 541 -48.74 14.97 56.97
CA SER A 541 -50.11 14.75 56.45
C SER A 541 -50.80 16.03 55.98
N LEU A 542 -50.87 16.24 54.66
CA LEU A 542 -52.13 16.40 53.92
C LEU A 542 -51.84 16.55 52.41
N ALA A 543 -52.40 15.62 51.64
CA ALA A 543 -52.77 15.75 50.23
C ALA A 543 -53.94 16.76 50.10
N PRO A 544 -54.38 17.19 48.89
CA PRO A 544 -54.01 16.69 47.56
C PRO A 544 -53.21 17.65 46.67
#